data_AF-A0A914TC23-F1
#
_entry.id   AF-A0A914TC23-F1
#
_cell.length_a   1.000
_cell.length_b   1.000
_cell.length_c   1.000
_cell.angle_alpha   90.00
_cell.angle_beta   90.00
_cell.angle_gamma   90.00
#
_symmetry.space_group_name_H-M   'P 1'
#
loop_
_entity.id
_entity.type
_entity.pdbx_description
1 polymer ?
#
loop_
_entity_poly.entity_id
_entity_poly.type
_entity_poly.pdbx_seq_one_letter_code
_entity_poly.pdbx_strand_id
1 'polypeptide(L)'
;MSRLYDWEVDENGSFKPIIDSQRVERSAGNKLREQKCANDSYIVETLLKKYNRHKIPGGSVEVRVEVWVQEITTISDITSDFQVLSK
;
A
#
# COMPACT_ATOMS: atom_id res chain seq x y z
N MET A 1 -3.75 -8.79 20.02
CA MET A 1 -4.24 -7.50 19.47
C MET A 1 -4.98 -6.78 20.59
N SER A 2 -4.30 -5.86 21.29
CA SER A 2 -4.87 -5.15 22.43
C SER A 2 -5.41 -3.79 21.97
N ARG A 3 -6.68 -3.49 22.23
CA ARG A 3 -7.31 -2.22 21.85
C ARG A 3 -6.57 -1.04 22.50
N LEU A 4 -6.27 -0.01 21.69
CA LEU A 4 -5.47 1.16 22.10
C LEU A 4 -6.29 2.17 22.94
N TYR A 5 -7.63 2.08 22.89
CA TYR A 5 -8.55 2.95 23.63
C TYR A 5 -9.78 2.18 24.10
N ASP A 6 -10.31 2.57 25.25
CA ASP A 6 -11.65 2.21 25.73
C ASP A 6 -12.64 3.33 25.38
N TRP A 7 -13.92 2.97 25.22
CA TRP A 7 -14.99 3.89 24.87
C TRP A 7 -15.95 4.06 26.06
N GLU A 8 -16.47 5.27 26.25
CA GLU A 8 -17.56 5.57 27.17
C GLU A 8 -18.75 6.15 26.41
N VAL A 9 -19.95 6.00 26.95
CA VAL A 9 -21.18 6.57 26.39
C VAL A 9 -21.58 7.75 27.27
N ASP A 10 -21.73 8.92 26.67
CA ASP A 10 -22.20 10.10 27.38
C ASP A 10 -23.72 10.05 27.63
N GLU A 11 -24.23 10.98 28.42
CA GLU A 11 -25.65 11.05 28.80
C GLU A 11 -26.60 11.21 27.59
N ASN A 12 -26.05 11.62 26.45
CA ASN A 12 -26.78 11.78 25.19
C ASN A 12 -26.66 10.54 24.29
N GLY A 13 -26.08 9.45 24.79
CA GLY A 13 -25.90 8.19 24.05
C GLY A 13 -24.74 8.23 23.04
N SER A 14 -23.90 9.26 23.05
CA SER A 14 -22.78 9.40 22.11
C SER A 14 -21.51 8.75 22.65
N PHE A 15 -20.79 8.05 21.77
CA PHE A 15 -19.53 7.40 22.13
C PHE A 15 -18.38 8.42 22.19
N LYS A 16 -17.70 8.48 23.33
CA LYS A 16 -16.47 9.27 23.50
C LYS A 16 -15.29 8.35 23.84
N PRO A 17 -14.12 8.56 23.19
CA PRO A 17 -12.93 7.80 23.53
C PRO A 17 -12.35 8.28 24.87
N ILE A 18 -12.01 7.35 25.75
CA ILE A 18 -11.33 7.65 27.00
C ILE A 18 -9.85 7.91 26.69
N ILE A 19 -9.42 9.16 26.83
CA ILE A 19 -8.04 9.59 26.56
C ILE A 19 -7.28 9.68 27.90
N ASP A 20 -6.47 8.66 28.20
CA ASP A 20 -5.53 8.71 29.33
C ASP A 20 -4.37 9.66 29.00
N SER A 21 -4.30 10.78 29.73
CA SER A 21 -3.30 11.83 29.53
C SER A 21 -1.86 11.34 29.71
N GLN A 22 -1.60 10.31 30.53
CA GLN A 22 -0.27 9.72 30.69
C GLN A 22 0.14 8.88 29.48
N ARG A 23 -0.83 8.33 28.72
CA ARG A 23 -0.58 7.62 27.46
C ARG A 23 -0.34 8.58 26.29
N VAL A 24 -0.85 9.81 26.36
CA VAL A 24 -0.66 10.86 25.32
C VAL A 24 0.80 11.34 25.28
N GLU A 25 1.52 11.36 26.40
CA GLU A 25 2.93 11.75 26.41
C GLU A 25 3.84 10.74 25.70
N ARG A 26 3.51 9.44 25.72
CA ARG A 26 4.22 8.43 24.91
C ARG A 26 4.00 8.62 23.41
N SER A 27 2.91 9.27 23.01
CA SER A 27 2.66 9.70 21.63
C SER A 27 3.35 11.03 21.29
N ALA A 28 3.56 11.91 22.27
CA ALA A 28 4.36 13.13 22.10
C ALA A 28 5.88 12.84 22.01
N GLY A 29 6.36 11.76 22.63
CA GLY A 29 7.73 11.24 22.45
C GLY A 29 8.05 10.76 21.03
N ASN A 30 7.04 10.59 20.17
CA ASN A 30 7.23 10.32 18.74
C ASN A 30 7.44 11.60 17.91
N LYS A 31 7.22 12.81 18.45
CA LYS A 31 7.52 14.06 17.71
C LYS A 31 9.01 14.29 17.45
N LEU A 32 9.89 13.67 18.24
CA LEU A 32 11.34 13.63 17.98
C LEU A 32 11.76 12.51 17.00
N ARG A 33 10.85 11.57 16.70
CA ARG A 33 11.03 10.49 15.71
C ARG A 33 10.31 10.76 14.39
N GLU A 34 9.63 11.90 14.25
CA GLU A 34 9.41 12.55 12.96
C GLU A 34 10.75 13.09 12.42
N GLN A 35 11.74 12.21 12.29
CA GLN A 35 12.78 12.38 11.29
C GLN A 35 12.05 12.41 9.94
N LYS A 36 11.65 13.62 9.52
CA LYS A 36 11.08 14.01 8.22
C LYS A 36 10.65 12.81 7.38
N CYS A 37 9.48 12.25 7.69
CA CYS A 37 8.86 11.27 6.81
C CYS A 37 8.76 11.89 5.42
N ALA A 38 9.31 11.21 4.42
CA ALA A 38 9.21 11.66 3.05
C ALA A 38 7.81 11.37 2.51
N ASN A 39 7.25 12.31 1.74
CA ASN A 39 6.02 12.09 0.99
C ASN A 39 6.32 11.19 -0.22
N ASP A 40 5.39 10.29 -0.58
CA ASP A 40 5.50 9.40 -1.75
C ASP A 40 5.86 10.16 -3.04
N SER A 41 5.29 11.36 -3.23
CA SER A 41 5.57 12.22 -4.39
C SER A 41 7.04 12.59 -4.48
N TYR A 42 7.62 12.96 -3.33
CA TYR A 42 9.03 13.32 -3.23
C TYR A 42 9.95 12.11 -3.51
N ILE A 43 9.56 10.92 -3.05
CA ILE A 43 10.32 9.68 -3.27
C ILE A 43 10.32 9.32 -4.76
N VAL A 44 9.14 9.25 -5.39
CA VAL A 44 8.99 8.86 -6.79
C VAL A 44 9.70 9.86 -7.71
N GLU A 45 9.54 11.16 -7.49
CA GLU A 45 10.20 12.19 -8.29
C GLU A 45 11.73 12.07 -8.20
N THR A 46 12.25 11.82 -6.99
CA THR A 46 13.69 11.69 -6.77
C THR A 46 14.28 10.46 -7.48
N LEU A 47 13.56 9.33 -7.47
CA LEU A 47 13.99 8.11 -8.18
C LEU A 47 13.99 8.30 -9.71
N LEU A 48 13.01 9.01 -10.24
CA LEU A 48 12.86 9.20 -11.69
C LEU A 48 13.82 10.23 -12.29
N LYS A 49 14.37 11.17 -11.50
CA LYS A 49 15.26 12.26 -11.97
C LYS A 49 16.45 11.82 -12.82
N LYS A 50 17.02 10.63 -12.56
CA LYS A 50 18.19 10.10 -13.28
C LYS A 50 17.89 8.80 -14.02
N TYR A 51 16.62 8.37 -14.05
CA TYR A 51 16.22 7.13 -14.70
C TYR A 51 16.03 7.35 -16.21
N ASN A 52 16.71 6.53 -17.03
CA ASN A 52 16.48 6.51 -18.47
C ASN A 52 15.56 5.34 -18.84
N ARG A 53 14.29 5.65 -19.12
CA ARG A 53 13.26 4.67 -19.49
C ARG A 53 13.53 3.90 -20.79
N HIS A 54 14.44 4.37 -21.63
CA HIS A 54 14.81 3.71 -22.90
C HIS A 54 16.07 2.84 -22.76
N LYS A 55 16.60 2.70 -21.54
CA LYS A 55 17.75 1.86 -21.26
C LYS A 55 17.31 0.59 -20.53
N ILE A 56 17.71 -0.55 -21.06
CA ILE A 56 17.54 -1.86 -20.42
C ILE A 56 18.36 -1.86 -19.11
N PRO A 57 17.89 -2.48 -18.01
CA PRO A 57 18.68 -2.63 -16.80
C PRO A 57 20.10 -3.13 -17.11
N GLY A 58 21.10 -2.50 -16.49
CA GLY A 58 22.48 -2.93 -16.63
C GLY A 58 22.76 -4.17 -15.80
N GLY A 59 23.46 -5.15 -16.37
CA GLY A 59 23.82 -6.40 -15.69
C GLY A 59 22.80 -7.54 -15.88
N SER A 60 23.02 -8.65 -15.17
CA SER A 60 22.09 -9.78 -15.16
C SER A 60 20.92 -9.48 -14.24
N VAL A 61 19.70 -9.71 -14.73
CA VAL A 61 18.46 -9.55 -13.96
C VAL A 61 17.67 -10.85 -14.00
N GLU A 62 17.12 -11.25 -12.85
CA GLU A 62 16.16 -12.35 -12.75
C GLU A 62 14.75 -11.77 -12.89
N VAL A 63 14.01 -12.24 -13.90
CA VAL A 63 12.62 -11.82 -14.13
C VAL A 63 11.69 -12.93 -13.66
N ARG A 64 10.72 -12.58 -12.81
CA ARG A 64 9.64 -13.48 -12.38
C ARG A 64 8.36 -13.06 -13.05
N VAL A 65 7.73 -13.99 -13.76
CA VAL A 65 6.47 -13.77 -14.46
C VAL A 65 5.38 -14.55 -13.75
N GLU A 66 4.28 -13.88 -13.44
CA GLU A 66 3.09 -14.47 -12.85
C GLU A 66 1.88 -14.10 -13.71
N VAL A 67 1.02 -15.07 -13.99
CA VAL A 67 -0.17 -14.90 -14.82
C VAL A 67 -1.38 -15.34 -14.02
N TRP A 68 -2.32 -14.41 -13.82
CA TRP A 68 -3.60 -14.64 -13.17
C TRP A 68 -4.70 -14.64 -14.23
N VAL A 69 -5.35 -15.78 -14.41
CA VAL A 69 -6.46 -15.93 -15.35
C VAL A 69 -7.77 -15.92 -14.57
N GLN A 70 -8.68 -15.01 -14.94
CA GLN A 70 -10.01 -14.98 -14.34
C GLN A 70 -10.95 -15.99 -15.04
N GLU A 71 -11.03 -15.94 -16.37
CA GLU A 71 -11.90 -16.80 -17.17
C GLU A 71 -11.41 -16.90 -18.63
N ILE A 72 -11.78 -17.99 -19.31
CA ILE A 72 -11.63 -18.16 -20.76
C ILE A 72 -12.96 -17.79 -21.41
N THR A 73 -12.96 -16.77 -22.26
CA THR A 73 -14.21 -16.22 -22.83
C THR A 73 -14.64 -16.89 -24.12
N THR A 74 -13.67 -17.25 -24.97
CA THR A 74 -13.94 -17.87 -26.25
C THR A 74 -12.88 -18.90 -26.55
N ILE A 75 -13.31 -20.02 -27.11
CA ILE A 75 -12.46 -21.09 -27.64
C ILE A 75 -12.87 -21.25 -29.10
N SER A 76 -11.91 -21.23 -30.01
CA SER A 76 -12.14 -21.44 -31.44
C SER A 76 -11.43 -22.71 -31.89
N ASP A 77 -12.21 -23.74 -32.18
CA ASP A 77 -11.67 -25.02 -32.66
C ASP A 77 -11.07 -24.91 -34.07
N ILE A 78 -11.53 -23.94 -34.88
CA ILE A 78 -11.07 -23.73 -36.26
C ILE A 78 -9.63 -23.18 -36.28
N THR A 79 -9.29 -22.32 -35.33
CA THR A 79 -7.99 -21.63 -35.24
C THR A 79 -7.12 -22.17 -34.11
N SER A 80 -7.65 -23.07 -33.28
CA SER A 80 -6.97 -23.64 -32.11
C SER A 80 -6.44 -22.59 -31.13
N ASP A 81 -7.19 -21.50 -30.94
CA ASP A 81 -6.86 -20.40 -30.03
C ASP A 81 -7.99 -20.12 -29.04
N PHE A 82 -7.64 -19.40 -27.97
CA PHE A 82 -8.56 -19.01 -26.92
C PHE A 82 -8.26 -17.59 -26.44
N GLN A 83 -9.30 -16.90 -26.00
CA GLN A 83 -9.19 -15.56 -25.41
C GLN A 83 -9.30 -15.65 -23.89
N VAL A 84 -8.45 -14.89 -23.20
CA VAL A 84 -8.38 -14.86 -21.75
C VAL A 84 -8.75 -13.48 -21.25
N LEU A 85 -9.61 -13.40 -20.24
CA LEU A 85 -9.80 -12.19 -19.46
C LEU A 85 -8.73 -12.12 -18.36
N SER A 86 -7.84 -11.14 -18.48
CA SER A 86 -6.95 -10.71 -17.41
C SER A 86 -7.57 -9.51 -16.69
N LYS A 87 -7.36 -9.41 -15.36
CA LYS A 87 -7.81 -8.28 -14.54
C LYS A 87 -6.77 -7.17 -14.47
#